data_AF-G0W4A8-F1
#
_entry.id   AF-G0W4A8-F1
#
_cell.length_a   1.000
_cell.length_b   1.000
_cell.length_c   1.000
_cell.angle_alpha   90.00
_cell.angle_beta   90.00
_cell.angle_gamma   90.00
#
_symmetry.space_group_name_H-M   'P 1'
#
loop_
_entity.id
_entity.type
_entity.pdbx_description
1 polymer ?
#
loop_
_entity_poly.entity_id
_entity_poly.type
_entity_poly.pdbx_seq_one_letter_code
_entity_poly.pdbx_strand_id
1 'polypeptide(L)'
;MPSTSSIIKTATITTSVVIASIGCYAVYFDYQRRKNPHFRKELRKKLKKEAKELEISKKKAEEEFLAKIREFLTQDLLNDPISMDPEKREEIFASNVEMGERLTIQPGQEIESASKFYRALCVYPKPTDLLKIYQRTIPENIYEIVQMMLTVVPPDNLMDFLKNSFDRYMRGVDPLVGLGSEVDVESDLANTNDDDVDHDIHEL
;
A
#
# COMPACT_ATOMS: atom_id res chain seq x y z
N MET A 1 21.02 -67.02 30.88
CA MET A 1 21.33 -65.80 30.11
C MET A 1 20.10 -65.44 29.30
N PRO A 2 19.49 -64.26 29.48
CA PRO A 2 18.34 -63.86 28.65
C PRO A 2 18.77 -63.79 27.18
N SER A 3 17.98 -64.41 26.30
CA SER A 3 18.19 -64.40 24.85
C SER A 3 18.17 -62.96 24.32
N THR A 4 19.16 -62.58 23.53
CA THR A 4 19.28 -61.27 22.87
C THR A 4 18.04 -60.91 22.06
N SER A 5 17.34 -61.88 21.48
CA SER A 5 16.09 -61.67 20.74
C SER A 5 14.93 -61.25 21.64
N SER A 6 14.89 -61.69 22.90
CA SER A 6 13.87 -61.30 23.87
C SER A 6 14.08 -59.87 24.34
N ILE A 7 15.35 -59.47 24.53
CA ILE A 7 15.73 -58.11 24.97
C ILE A 7 15.43 -57.08 23.86
N ILE A 8 15.71 -57.41 22.60
CA ILE A 8 15.42 -56.53 21.46
C ILE A 8 13.89 -56.34 21.29
N LYS A 9 13.11 -57.41 21.49
CA LYS A 9 11.64 -57.35 21.41
C LYS A 9 11.04 -56.49 22.54
N THR A 10 11.49 -56.64 23.78
CA THR A 10 11.00 -55.77 24.88
C THR A 10 11.46 -54.34 24.71
N ALA A 11 12.69 -54.09 24.26
CA ALA A 11 13.21 -52.74 24.04
C ALA A 11 12.46 -51.98 22.94
N THR A 12 12.08 -52.65 21.84
CA THR A 12 11.31 -52.05 20.73
C THR A 12 9.87 -51.76 21.13
N ILE A 13 9.23 -52.64 21.89
CA ILE A 13 7.87 -52.42 22.38
C ILE A 13 7.83 -51.22 23.34
N THR A 14 8.76 -51.12 24.30
CA THR A 14 8.76 -50.00 25.26
C THR A 14 9.04 -48.65 24.61
N THR A 15 9.95 -48.57 23.63
CA THR A 15 10.20 -47.31 22.91
C THR A 15 9.00 -46.87 22.08
N SER A 16 8.31 -47.81 21.40
CA SER A 16 7.13 -47.48 20.59
C SER A 16 5.98 -46.91 21.43
N VAL A 17 5.76 -47.46 22.63
CA VAL A 17 4.72 -46.99 23.57
C VAL A 17 5.04 -45.59 24.10
N VAL A 18 6.31 -45.30 24.38
CA VAL A 18 6.75 -43.97 24.85
C VAL A 18 6.58 -42.91 23.77
N ILE A 19 6.94 -43.21 22.52
CA ILE A 19 6.76 -42.26 21.42
C ILE A 19 5.27 -42.01 21.16
N ALA A 20 4.45 -43.06 21.16
CA ALA A 20 3.01 -42.95 20.98
C ALA A 20 2.34 -42.13 22.10
N SER A 21 2.75 -42.31 23.36
CA SER A 21 2.16 -41.57 24.48
C SER A 21 2.52 -40.08 24.44
N ILE A 22 3.75 -39.73 24.07
CA ILE A 22 4.16 -38.32 23.86
C ILE A 22 3.39 -37.71 22.70
N GLY A 23 3.27 -38.42 21.58
CA GLY A 23 2.49 -37.97 20.41
C GLY A 23 1.02 -37.72 20.76
N CYS A 24 0.37 -38.67 21.43
CA CYS A 24 -1.01 -38.53 21.90
C CYS A 24 -1.16 -37.34 22.86
N TYR A 25 -0.22 -37.14 23.78
CA TYR A 25 -0.25 -36.00 24.70
C TYR A 25 -0.07 -34.67 23.97
N ALA A 26 0.83 -34.58 22.99
CA ALA A 26 1.03 -33.38 22.19
C ALA A 26 -0.24 -33.00 21.40
N VAL A 27 -0.91 -33.98 20.78
CA VAL A 27 -2.18 -33.77 20.08
C VAL A 27 -3.29 -33.33 21.04
N TYR A 28 -3.42 -34.00 22.19
CA TYR A 28 -4.39 -33.64 23.23
C TYR A 28 -4.13 -32.22 23.78
N PHE A 29 -2.88 -31.89 24.05
CA PHE A 29 -2.47 -30.60 24.58
C PHE A 29 -2.74 -29.47 23.57
N ASP A 30 -2.44 -29.67 22.28
CA ASP A 30 -2.76 -28.70 21.24
C ASP A 30 -4.28 -28.50 21.09
N TYR A 31 -5.05 -29.59 21.14
CA TYR A 31 -6.53 -29.52 21.12
C TYR A 31 -7.07 -28.73 22.32
N GLN A 32 -6.59 -29.03 23.54
CA GLN A 32 -7.02 -28.34 24.76
C GLN A 32 -6.64 -26.85 24.74
N ARG A 33 -5.46 -26.51 24.21
CA ARG A 33 -5.02 -25.12 24.04
C ARG A 33 -5.90 -24.34 23.05
N ARG A 34 -6.25 -24.95 21.91
CA ARG A 34 -7.10 -24.30 20.89
C ARG A 34 -8.55 -24.13 21.35
N LYS A 35 -9.05 -25.02 22.22
CA LYS A 35 -10.41 -24.96 22.77
C LYS A 35 -10.56 -23.95 23.92
N ASN A 36 -9.45 -23.47 24.51
CA ASN A 36 -9.50 -22.49 25.60
C ASN A 36 -9.94 -21.10 25.09
N PRO A 37 -11.04 -20.51 25.61
CA PRO A 37 -11.53 -19.20 25.17
C PRO A 37 -10.55 -18.06 25.47
N HIS A 38 -9.75 -18.15 26.53
CA HIS A 38 -8.74 -17.16 26.88
C HIS A 38 -7.66 -17.07 25.80
N PHE A 39 -7.15 -18.22 25.34
CA PHE A 39 -6.11 -18.29 24.30
C PHE A 39 -6.59 -17.67 22.97
N ARG A 40 -7.83 -17.97 22.56
CA ARG A 40 -8.43 -17.38 21.35
C ARG A 40 -8.57 -15.86 21.47
N LYS A 41 -8.96 -15.35 22.65
CA LYS A 41 -9.08 -13.91 22.91
C LYS A 41 -7.72 -13.22 22.83
N GLU A 42 -6.69 -13.80 23.43
CA GLU A 42 -5.32 -13.28 23.36
C GLU A 42 -4.77 -13.29 21.94
N LEU A 43 -4.99 -14.37 21.18
CA LEU A 43 -4.55 -14.46 19.79
C LEU A 43 -5.20 -13.36 18.93
N ARG A 44 -6.52 -13.18 19.06
CA ARG A 44 -7.25 -12.08 18.39
C ARG A 44 -6.70 -10.71 18.79
N LYS A 45 -6.38 -10.51 20.08
CA LYS A 45 -5.81 -9.25 20.56
C LYS A 45 -4.42 -8.98 19.97
N LYS A 46 -3.57 -10.01 19.86
CA LYS A 46 -2.23 -9.91 19.26
C LYS A 46 -2.32 -9.59 17.76
N LEU A 47 -3.12 -10.34 17.00
CA LEU A 47 -3.33 -10.08 15.58
C LEU A 47 -3.87 -8.67 15.30
N LYS A 48 -4.85 -8.21 16.10
CA LYS A 48 -5.35 -6.83 16.01
C LYS A 48 -4.29 -5.79 16.35
N LYS A 49 -3.40 -6.07 17.31
CA LYS A 49 -2.32 -5.16 17.68
C LYS A 49 -1.26 -5.09 16.57
N GLU A 50 -0.84 -6.23 16.03
CA GLU A 50 0.12 -6.30 14.92
C GLU A 50 -0.42 -5.61 13.66
N ALA A 51 -1.70 -5.83 13.32
CA ALA A 51 -2.33 -5.13 12.20
C ALA A 51 -2.32 -3.60 12.39
N LYS A 52 -2.69 -3.12 13.59
CA LYS A 52 -2.64 -1.69 13.92
C LYS A 52 -1.21 -1.15 13.90
N GLU A 53 -0.24 -1.90 14.39
CA GLU A 53 1.17 -1.50 14.42
C GLU A 53 1.76 -1.40 13.00
N LEU A 54 1.41 -2.35 12.12
CA LEU A 54 1.75 -2.30 10.70
C LEU A 54 1.13 -1.08 10.01
N GLU A 55 -0.16 -0.82 10.24
CA GLU A 55 -0.83 0.39 9.70
C GLU A 55 -0.17 1.68 10.19
N ILE A 56 0.15 1.78 11.48
CA ILE A 56 0.84 2.94 12.05
C ILE A 56 2.24 3.08 11.44
N SER A 57 2.99 1.98 11.30
CA SER A 57 4.33 2.04 10.69
C SER A 57 4.31 2.45 9.22
N LYS A 58 3.30 2.00 8.46
CA LYS A 58 3.12 2.37 7.05
C LYS A 58 2.80 3.86 6.92
N LYS A 59 1.81 4.34 7.69
CA LYS A 59 1.46 5.77 7.71
C LYS A 59 2.64 6.64 8.09
N LYS A 60 3.40 6.22 9.10
CA LYS A 60 4.60 6.94 9.52
C LYS A 60 5.67 6.97 8.41
N ALA A 61 5.90 5.86 7.72
CA ALA A 61 6.83 5.80 6.60
C ALA A 61 6.37 6.69 5.42
N GLU A 62 5.07 6.70 5.11
CA GLU A 62 4.47 7.57 4.10
C GLU A 62 4.62 9.06 4.48
N GLU A 63 4.36 9.42 5.74
CA GLU A 63 4.54 10.78 6.26
C GLU A 63 6.00 11.24 6.20
N GLU A 64 6.94 10.38 6.60
CA GLU A 64 8.38 10.65 6.52
C GLU A 64 8.84 10.81 5.06
N PHE A 65 8.33 9.96 4.17
CA PHE A 65 8.63 10.04 2.74
C PHE A 65 8.09 11.31 2.10
N LEU A 66 6.85 11.70 2.43
CA LEU A 66 6.25 12.94 1.96
C LEU A 66 6.99 14.18 2.50
N ALA A 67 7.44 14.14 3.75
CA ALA A 67 8.29 15.20 4.32
C ALA A 67 9.60 15.35 3.54
N LYS A 68 10.24 14.23 3.18
CA LYS A 68 11.46 14.22 2.36
C LYS A 68 11.23 14.80 0.96
N ILE A 69 10.13 14.42 0.30
CA ILE A 69 9.77 14.98 -1.02
C ILE A 69 9.55 16.49 -0.92
N ARG A 70 8.83 16.95 0.10
CA ARG A 70 8.57 18.37 0.32
C ARG A 70 9.86 19.15 0.54
N GLU A 71 10.73 18.66 1.40
CA GLU A 71 12.02 19.30 1.65
C GLU A 71 12.86 19.37 0.37
N PHE A 72 13.01 18.25 -0.35
CA PHE A 72 13.73 18.20 -1.60
C PHE A 72 13.18 19.19 -2.63
N LEU A 73 11.87 19.15 -2.89
CA LEU A 73 11.23 19.98 -3.91
C LEU A 73 11.34 21.47 -3.59
N THR A 74 11.12 21.84 -2.32
CA THR A 74 11.25 23.24 -1.91
C THR A 74 12.68 23.76 -2.07
N GLN A 75 13.69 22.95 -1.71
CA GLN A 75 15.08 23.34 -1.93
C GLN A 75 15.45 23.42 -3.42
N ASP A 76 15.02 22.46 -4.23
CA ASP A 76 15.28 22.44 -5.67
C ASP A 76 14.71 23.68 -6.37
N LEU A 77 13.46 24.05 -6.06
CA LEU A 77 12.80 25.23 -6.61
C LEU A 77 13.38 26.56 -6.11
N LEU A 78 13.94 26.58 -4.89
CA LEU A 78 14.65 27.76 -4.37
C LEU A 78 16.00 27.96 -5.06
N ASN A 79 16.70 26.87 -5.35
CA ASN A 79 18.03 26.91 -5.98
C ASN A 79 17.95 27.21 -7.48
N ASP A 80 16.99 26.60 -8.18
CA ASP A 80 16.77 26.78 -9.62
C ASP A 80 15.28 27.07 -9.90
N PRO A 81 14.87 28.35 -9.84
CA PRO A 81 13.48 28.72 -10.09
C PRO A 81 13.10 28.44 -11.55
N ILE A 82 11.92 27.85 -11.76
CA ILE A 82 11.44 27.48 -13.09
C ILE A 82 11.16 28.76 -13.89
N SER A 83 11.87 28.93 -15.02
CA SER A 83 11.59 30.02 -15.94
C SER A 83 10.32 29.73 -16.74
N MET A 84 9.37 30.67 -16.71
CA MET A 84 8.11 30.61 -17.48
C MET A 84 8.20 31.33 -18.83
N ASP A 85 9.42 31.68 -19.24
CA ASP A 85 9.69 32.36 -20.50
C ASP A 85 9.20 31.51 -21.70
N PRO A 86 8.26 32.01 -22.51
CA PRO A 86 7.75 31.27 -23.66
C PRO A 86 8.82 30.83 -24.64
N GLU A 87 9.90 31.60 -24.80
CA GLU A 87 10.98 31.31 -25.76
C GLU A 87 11.85 30.13 -25.31
N LYS A 88 11.98 29.91 -23.99
CA LYS A 88 12.83 28.85 -23.40
C LYS A 88 12.04 27.62 -22.99
N ARG A 89 10.71 27.69 -23.04
CA ARG A 89 9.81 26.63 -22.59
C ARG A 89 10.13 25.26 -23.20
N GLU A 90 10.34 25.23 -24.51
CA GLU A 90 10.61 23.98 -25.24
C GLU A 90 11.96 23.38 -24.83
N GLU A 91 13.00 24.21 -24.69
CA GLU A 91 14.32 23.78 -24.22
C GLU A 91 14.26 23.26 -22.78
N ILE A 92 13.59 23.98 -21.88
CA ILE A 92 13.42 23.58 -20.48
C ILE A 92 12.64 22.26 -20.41
N PHE A 93 11.56 22.13 -21.17
CA PHE A 93 10.78 20.90 -21.23
C PHE A 93 11.65 19.72 -21.69
N ALA A 94 12.30 19.84 -22.85
CA ALA A 94 13.08 18.77 -23.45
C ALA A 94 14.24 18.33 -22.55
N SER A 95 14.99 19.31 -22.02
CA SER A 95 16.12 19.06 -21.11
C SER A 95 15.69 18.33 -19.84
N ASN A 96 14.59 18.73 -19.21
CA ASN A 96 14.10 18.06 -18.01
C ASN A 96 13.56 16.65 -18.31
N VAL A 97 12.83 16.43 -19.41
CA VAL A 97 12.36 15.08 -19.78
C VAL A 97 13.56 14.15 -20.02
N GLU A 98 14.56 14.60 -20.79
CA GLU A 98 15.77 13.81 -21.04
C GLU A 98 16.52 13.45 -19.75
N MET A 99 16.70 14.42 -18.85
CA MET A 99 17.33 14.19 -17.55
C MET A 99 16.51 13.25 -16.67
N GLY A 100 15.18 13.41 -16.63
CA GLY A 100 14.27 12.55 -15.87
C GLY A 100 14.33 11.10 -16.32
N GLU A 101 14.34 10.86 -17.64
CA GLU A 101 14.48 9.53 -18.24
C GLU A 101 15.84 8.91 -17.91
N ARG A 102 16.92 9.70 -17.99
CA ARG A 102 18.27 9.21 -17.65
C ARG A 102 18.40 8.83 -16.16
N LEU A 103 17.76 9.58 -15.27
CA LEU A 103 17.77 9.32 -13.84
C LEU A 103 16.88 8.14 -13.45
N THR A 104 15.83 7.86 -14.23
CA THR A 104 14.93 6.71 -14.01
C THR A 104 15.67 5.37 -13.99
N ILE A 105 16.76 5.27 -14.75
CA ILE A 105 17.58 4.05 -14.86
C ILE A 105 18.52 3.88 -13.65
N GLN A 106 18.77 4.95 -12.90
CA GLN A 106 19.74 4.97 -11.81
C GLN A 106 19.07 4.65 -10.46
N PRO A 107 19.49 3.59 -9.74
CA PRO A 107 18.92 3.26 -8.44
C PRO A 107 19.13 4.39 -7.41
N GLY A 108 18.10 4.72 -6.63
CA GLY A 108 18.18 5.74 -5.59
C GLY A 108 17.99 7.18 -6.08
N GLN A 109 17.73 7.39 -7.37
CA GLN A 109 17.50 8.70 -7.99
C GLN A 109 16.03 8.97 -8.32
N GLU A 110 15.11 8.26 -7.68
CA GLU A 110 13.68 8.32 -7.99
C GLU A 110 13.10 9.71 -7.72
N ILE A 111 13.50 10.36 -6.62
CA ILE A 111 13.06 11.71 -6.25
C ILE A 111 13.62 12.76 -7.23
N GLU A 112 14.90 12.65 -7.60
CA GLU A 112 15.51 13.59 -8.54
C GLU A 112 14.89 13.46 -9.94
N SER A 113 14.69 12.21 -10.40
CA SER A 113 13.99 11.90 -11.65
C SER A 113 12.59 12.51 -11.67
N ALA A 114 11.79 12.26 -10.61
CA ALA A 114 10.46 12.81 -10.46
C ALA A 114 10.46 14.35 -10.48
N SER A 115 11.46 15.01 -9.87
CA SER A 115 11.55 16.47 -9.95
C SER A 115 11.71 16.96 -11.38
N LYS A 116 12.53 16.30 -12.21
CA LYS A 116 12.67 16.71 -13.61
C LYS A 116 11.34 16.58 -14.36
N PHE A 117 10.60 15.48 -14.18
CA PHE A 117 9.27 15.33 -14.77
C PHE A 117 8.26 16.36 -14.25
N TYR A 118 8.30 16.70 -12.97
CA TYR A 118 7.51 17.78 -12.37
C TYR A 118 7.82 19.14 -13.02
N ARG A 119 9.10 19.48 -13.20
CA ARG A 119 9.50 20.74 -13.86
C ARG A 119 9.04 20.81 -15.32
N ALA A 120 9.12 19.69 -16.04
CA ALA A 120 8.57 19.59 -17.39
C ALA A 120 7.05 19.81 -17.43
N LEU A 121 6.31 19.31 -16.43
CA LEU A 121 4.86 19.57 -16.30
C LEU A 121 4.55 21.05 -16.08
N CYS A 122 5.32 21.74 -15.25
CA CYS A 122 5.12 23.17 -14.94
C CYS A 122 5.19 24.07 -16.18
N VAL A 123 6.03 23.71 -17.15
CA VAL A 123 6.24 24.51 -18.36
C VAL A 123 5.36 24.06 -19.53
N TYR A 124 4.74 22.89 -19.46
CA TYR A 124 3.97 22.33 -20.56
C TYR A 124 2.58 23.02 -20.72
N PRO A 125 2.14 23.38 -21.94
CA PRO A 125 0.87 24.11 -22.14
C PRO A 125 -0.39 23.31 -21.78
N LYS A 126 -0.35 21.98 -21.89
CA LYS A 126 -1.49 21.08 -21.62
C LYS A 126 -1.10 20.01 -20.60
N PRO A 127 -0.85 20.37 -19.33
CA PRO A 127 -0.21 19.47 -18.36
C PRO A 127 -1.03 18.20 -18.10
N THR A 128 -2.35 18.24 -18.27
CA THR A 128 -3.23 17.07 -18.14
C THR A 128 -2.99 16.00 -19.21
N ASP A 129 -2.67 16.39 -20.44
CA ASP A 129 -2.37 15.44 -21.51
C ASP A 129 -0.98 14.81 -21.30
N LEU A 130 -0.01 15.61 -20.84
CA LEU A 130 1.31 15.11 -20.48
C LEU A 130 1.25 14.14 -19.30
N LEU A 131 0.43 14.43 -18.28
CA LEU A 131 0.25 13.54 -17.14
C LEU A 131 -0.31 12.16 -17.53
N LYS A 132 -1.19 12.09 -18.54
CA LYS A 132 -1.70 10.82 -19.10
C LYS A 132 -0.62 10.04 -19.85
N ILE A 133 0.34 10.73 -20.47
CA ILE A 133 1.48 10.08 -21.13
C ILE A 133 2.38 9.50 -20.04
N TYR A 134 2.72 10.30 -19.03
CA TYR A 134 3.57 9.89 -17.91
C TYR A 134 3.04 8.64 -17.20
N GLN A 135 1.73 8.56 -16.95
CA GLN A 135 1.10 7.38 -16.35
C GLN A 135 1.39 6.08 -17.11
N ARG A 136 1.64 6.16 -18.42
CA ARG A 136 1.88 4.99 -19.28
C ARG A 136 3.36 4.74 -19.58
N THR A 137 4.19 5.79 -19.54
CA THR A 137 5.57 5.73 -20.01
C THR A 137 6.61 5.76 -18.90
N ILE A 138 6.27 6.28 -17.72
CA ILE A 138 7.17 6.39 -16.57
C ILE A 138 6.90 5.21 -15.61
N PRO A 139 7.93 4.63 -14.96
CA PRO A 139 7.73 3.66 -13.90
C PRO A 139 6.81 4.15 -12.78
N GLU A 140 5.95 3.27 -12.28
CA GLU A 140 4.91 3.60 -11.28
C GLU A 140 5.48 4.28 -10.03
N ASN A 141 6.59 3.78 -9.50
CA ASN A 141 7.26 4.35 -8.33
C ASN A 141 7.73 5.81 -8.52
N ILE A 142 8.09 6.21 -9.74
CA ILE A 142 8.49 7.60 -10.04
C ILE A 142 7.24 8.45 -10.29
N TYR A 143 6.24 7.90 -10.98
CA TYR A 143 4.98 8.57 -11.24
C TYR A 143 4.23 8.92 -9.94
N GLU A 144 4.22 8.03 -8.95
CA GLU A 144 3.67 8.30 -7.61
C GLU A 144 4.37 9.49 -6.94
N ILE A 145 5.69 9.60 -7.05
CA ILE A 145 6.44 10.74 -6.50
C ILE A 145 6.09 12.03 -7.22
N VAL A 146 5.92 12.01 -8.54
CA VAL A 146 5.43 13.17 -9.32
C VAL A 146 4.06 13.62 -8.80
N GLN A 147 3.14 12.69 -8.57
CA GLN A 147 1.83 13.01 -7.99
C GLN A 147 1.97 13.61 -6.59
N MET A 148 2.82 13.06 -5.73
CA MET A 148 3.09 13.64 -4.41
C MET A 148 3.64 15.07 -4.54
N MET A 149 4.57 15.33 -5.45
CA MET A 149 5.07 16.69 -5.70
C MET A 149 3.96 17.67 -6.12
N LEU A 150 3.03 17.24 -6.98
CA LEU A 150 1.85 18.04 -7.37
C LEU A 150 0.93 18.34 -6.19
N THR A 151 0.81 17.45 -5.21
CA THR A 151 0.03 17.71 -3.99
C THR A 151 0.71 18.71 -3.06
N VAL A 152 2.05 18.71 -3.02
CA VAL A 152 2.84 19.62 -2.18
C VAL A 152 2.88 21.02 -2.78
N VAL A 153 3.21 21.13 -4.07
CA VAL A 153 3.23 22.38 -4.82
C VAL A 153 2.50 22.16 -6.15
N PRO A 154 1.20 22.49 -6.24
CA PRO A 154 0.50 22.41 -7.50
C PRO A 154 0.96 23.54 -8.45
N PRO A 155 1.27 23.24 -9.73
CA PRO A 155 1.68 24.26 -10.68
C PRO A 155 0.48 25.04 -11.22
N ASP A 156 0.68 26.33 -11.53
CA ASP A 156 -0.39 27.25 -11.92
C ASP A 156 -1.19 26.76 -13.14
N ASN A 157 -0.52 26.17 -14.13
CA ASN A 157 -1.12 25.62 -15.34
C ASN A 157 -2.00 24.37 -15.08
N LEU A 158 -1.92 23.76 -13.90
CA LEU A 158 -2.71 22.59 -13.49
C LEU A 158 -3.80 22.94 -12.46
N MET A 159 -3.78 24.14 -11.89
CA MET A 159 -4.71 24.56 -10.84
C MET A 159 -6.18 24.45 -11.24
N ASP A 160 -6.52 24.84 -12.47
CA ASP A 160 -7.90 24.77 -12.95
C ASP A 160 -8.41 23.33 -13.04
N PHE A 161 -7.56 22.40 -13.47
CA PHE A 161 -7.89 20.99 -13.47
C PHE A 161 -8.07 20.45 -12.05
N LEU A 162 -7.17 20.80 -11.12
CA LEU A 162 -7.23 20.33 -9.74
C LEU A 162 -8.49 20.87 -9.04
N LYS A 163 -8.82 22.15 -9.21
CA LYS A 163 -10.07 22.74 -8.70
C LYS A 163 -11.29 22.04 -9.30
N ASN A 164 -11.32 21.83 -10.62
CA ASN A 164 -12.42 21.13 -11.27
C ASN A 164 -12.56 19.67 -10.80
N SER A 165 -11.45 19.00 -10.47
CA SER A 165 -11.46 17.65 -9.91
C SER A 165 -12.02 17.62 -8.48
N PHE A 166 -11.63 18.58 -7.65
CA PHE A 166 -12.12 18.75 -6.29
C PHE A 166 -13.60 19.16 -6.26
N ASP A 167 -14.02 20.06 -7.13
CA ASP A 167 -15.42 20.48 -7.25
C ASP A 167 -16.33 19.35 -7.74
N ARG A 168 -15.79 18.39 -8.51
CA ARG A 168 -16.53 17.17 -8.87
C ARG A 168 -16.66 16.23 -7.69
N TYR A 169 -15.59 16.03 -6.92
CA TYR A 169 -15.62 15.27 -5.67
C TYR A 169 -16.63 15.87 -4.67
N MET A 170 -16.61 17.20 -4.49
CA MET A 170 -17.56 17.92 -3.63
C MET A 170 -19.01 17.85 -4.11
N ARG A 171 -19.22 17.57 -5.41
CA ARG A 171 -20.55 17.33 -6.00
C ARG A 171 -20.97 15.85 -5.94
N GLY A 172 -20.23 14.99 -5.24
CA GLY A 172 -20.53 13.56 -5.12
C GLY A 172 -20.27 12.77 -6.40
N VAL A 173 -19.39 13.29 -7.28
CA VAL A 173 -18.94 12.60 -8.49
C VAL A 173 -17.53 12.09 -8.23
N ASP A 174 -17.36 10.76 -8.24
CA ASP A 174 -16.09 10.12 -7.91
C ASP A 174 -14.93 10.60 -8.81
N PRO A 175 -13.81 11.08 -8.24
CA PRO A 175 -12.72 11.71 -8.98
C PRO A 175 -11.93 10.74 -9.86
N LEU A 176 -12.08 9.43 -9.63
CA LEU A 176 -11.35 8.37 -10.35
C LEU A 176 -12.13 7.77 -11.53
N VAL A 177 -13.38 8.16 -11.76
CA VAL A 177 -14.21 7.64 -12.88
C VAL A 177 -13.73 8.13 -14.25
N GLY A 178 -12.77 9.07 -14.30
CA GLY A 178 -12.15 9.58 -15.54
C GLY A 178 -10.87 8.88 -15.99
N LEU A 179 -10.34 7.92 -15.23
CA LEU A 179 -9.20 7.09 -15.59
C LEU A 179 -9.76 5.68 -15.81
N GLY A 180 -9.99 5.32 -17.08
CA GLY A 180 -10.91 4.26 -17.46
C GLY A 180 -10.71 2.90 -16.78
N SER A 181 -11.83 2.34 -16.35
CA SER A 181 -12.07 0.90 -16.29
C SER A 181 -13.50 0.65 -16.78
N GLU A 182 -13.65 0.51 -18.09
CA GLU A 182 -14.79 -0.23 -18.65
C GLU A 182 -14.45 -1.71 -18.47
N VAL A 183 -14.72 -2.21 -17.26
CA VAL A 183 -14.83 -3.63 -16.97
C VAL A 183 -16.19 -3.78 -16.32
N ASP A 184 -17.16 -4.18 -17.15
CA ASP A 184 -18.45 -4.65 -16.69
C ASP A 184 -18.22 -5.80 -15.70
N VAL A 185 -18.49 -5.54 -14.43
CA VAL A 185 -18.87 -6.58 -13.48
C VAL A 185 -20.25 -6.22 -12.98
N GLU A 186 -21.22 -6.66 -13.77
CA GLU A 186 -22.61 -6.79 -13.39
C GLU A 186 -22.71 -7.67 -12.14
N SER A 187 -23.50 -7.16 -11.19
CA SER A 187 -24.13 -7.78 -10.02
C SER A 187 -23.77 -9.21 -9.63
N ASP A 188 -23.33 -9.39 -8.38
CA ASP A 188 -24.06 -10.25 -7.44
C ASP A 188 -23.47 -10.14 -6.02
N LEU A 189 -24.27 -9.55 -5.13
CA LEU A 189 -24.56 -9.98 -3.76
C LEU A 189 -25.21 -8.82 -3.01
N ALA A 190 -26.44 -8.54 -3.41
CA ALA A 190 -27.41 -7.97 -2.50
C ALA A 190 -27.78 -9.04 -1.45
N ASN A 191 -27.81 -8.57 -0.20
CA ASN A 191 -28.82 -8.94 0.78
C ASN A 191 -28.74 -10.34 1.42
N THR A 192 -28.08 -10.39 2.58
CA THR A 192 -28.61 -11.14 3.72
C THR A 192 -28.74 -10.16 4.89
N ASN A 193 -29.85 -9.43 4.91
CA ASN A 193 -30.52 -9.09 6.15
C ASN A 193 -30.88 -10.40 6.84
N ASP A 194 -30.19 -10.71 7.95
CA ASP A 194 -30.77 -11.51 9.01
C ASP A 194 -30.78 -10.63 10.26
N ASP A 195 -31.95 -10.02 10.43
CA ASP A 195 -32.45 -9.50 11.69
C ASP A 195 -32.55 -10.66 12.69
N ASP A 196 -31.62 -10.77 13.63
CA ASP A 196 -31.85 -11.49 14.89
C ASP A 196 -32.16 -10.46 15.99
N VAL A 197 -33.41 -9.99 15.97
CA VAL A 197 -34.11 -9.41 17.12
C VAL A 197 -35.20 -10.38 17.52
N ASP A 198 -34.98 -11.06 18.66
CA ASP A 198 -35.94 -11.42 19.71
C ASP A 198 -35.33 -12.60 20.51
N HIS A 199 -35.32 -12.65 21.83
CA HIS A 199 -36.41 -12.26 22.71
C HIS A 199 -35.89 -12.14 24.15
N ASP A 200 -36.05 -10.96 24.75
CA ASP A 200 -36.25 -10.84 26.20
C ASP A 200 -37.71 -11.25 26.49
N ILE A 201 -37.90 -12.32 27.28
CA ILE A 201 -39.15 -12.56 28.01
C ILE A 201 -38.81 -12.75 29.49
N HIS A 202 -39.17 -11.72 30.26
CA HIS A 202 -39.84 -11.67 31.56
C HIS A 202 -39.84 -12.88 32.54
N GLU A 203 -39.60 -12.51 33.81
CA GLU A 203 -40.25 -12.96 35.07
C GLU A 203 -39.97 -14.37 35.63
N LEU A 204 -39.05 -14.47 36.61
CA LEU A 204 -39.30 -14.45 38.07
C LEU A 204 -38.00 -14.78 38.85
#